data_AF-A0A1R0YAI7-F1
#
_entry.id   AF-A0A1R0YAI7-F1
#
_cell.length_a   1.000
_cell.length_b   1.000
_cell.length_c   1.000
_cell.angle_alpha   90.00
_cell.angle_beta   90.00
_cell.angle_gamma   90.00
#
_symmetry.space_group_name_H-M   'P 1'
#
loop_
_entity.id
_entity.type
_entity.pdbx_description
1 polymer ?
#
loop_
_entity_poly.entity_id
_entity_poly.type
_entity_poly.pdbx_seq_one_letter_code
_entity_poly.pdbx_strand_id
1 'polypeptide(L)'
;MTFQKVKDSIQKAHELKHDNTRFYREFQDKVRAEINAIAGDNDLSADGRYNRTTAAKKKHGADLMKQVYTRRQEYLAHLKDAKTHAEAEIYAKIKKPDATTLERFEASLRKVKTELLLSMNAKTAASKLTEFITQVSDPYCASILHEQFADLAGPIIAQTPPSENAKTRHELAQTFEGLTMKFESEDVRAARDTLGSIEEMEKSKFFMDLVSEAAADTLGREYSNYLNATDAYFALHEDERPITIEEEKPKTTQVDDDGYGAAYRALKESQRESKEANAKLIETYNSILGQKTGE
;
A
#
# COMPACT_ATOMS: atom_id res chain seq x y z
N MET A 1 -3.49 -14.53 -13.70
CA MET A 1 -2.77 -15.29 -12.65
C MET A 1 -2.32 -14.40 -11.47
N THR A 2 -2.43 -13.08 -11.57
CA THR A 2 -1.89 -12.10 -10.61
C THR A 2 -2.76 -11.92 -9.37
N PHE A 3 -4.09 -11.85 -9.52
CA PHE A 3 -4.99 -11.61 -8.38
C PHE A 3 -5.03 -12.75 -7.35
N GLN A 4 -4.81 -14.00 -7.75
CA GLN A 4 -4.70 -15.12 -6.81
C GLN A 4 -3.51 -14.95 -5.84
N LYS A 5 -2.38 -14.44 -6.32
CA LYS A 5 -1.20 -14.18 -5.48
C LYS A 5 -1.47 -13.10 -4.42
N VAL A 6 -2.31 -12.11 -4.75
CA VAL A 6 -2.78 -11.09 -3.81
C VAL A 6 -3.57 -11.76 -2.69
N LYS A 7 -4.57 -12.59 -3.04
CA LYS A 7 -5.39 -13.32 -2.07
C LYS A 7 -4.55 -14.22 -1.15
N ASP A 8 -3.64 -14.99 -1.73
CA ASP A 8 -2.79 -15.92 -0.97
C ASP A 8 -1.88 -15.17 0.03
N SER A 9 -1.35 -14.00 -0.35
CA SER A 9 -0.49 -13.19 0.51
C SER A 9 -1.27 -12.57 1.67
N ILE A 10 -2.49 -12.08 1.40
CA ILE A 10 -3.38 -11.56 2.46
C ILE A 10 -3.84 -12.66 3.40
N GLN A 11 -4.15 -13.83 2.87
CA GLN A 11 -4.53 -15.00 3.67
C GLN A 11 -3.42 -15.37 4.64
N LYS A 12 -2.16 -15.43 4.19
CA LYS A 12 -0.99 -15.67 5.06
C LYS A 12 -0.82 -14.59 6.12
N ALA A 13 -1.03 -13.32 5.77
CA ALA A 13 -0.98 -12.22 6.73
C ALA A 13 -2.08 -12.37 7.82
N HIS A 14 -3.29 -12.75 7.43
CA HIS A 14 -4.37 -13.05 8.37
C HIS A 14 -4.06 -14.25 9.27
N GLU A 15 -3.53 -15.33 8.71
CA GLU A 15 -3.14 -16.53 9.45
C GLU A 15 -2.09 -16.19 10.52
N LEU A 16 -1.03 -15.45 10.16
CA LEU A 16 -0.02 -14.99 11.11
C LEU A 16 -0.64 -14.18 12.26
N LYS A 17 -1.53 -13.24 11.93
CA LYS A 17 -2.22 -12.40 12.92
C LYS A 17 -3.16 -13.21 13.81
N HIS A 18 -3.87 -14.20 13.26
CA HIS A 18 -4.77 -15.05 14.03
C HIS A 18 -4.00 -16.00 14.98
N ASP A 19 -2.90 -16.57 14.49
CA ASP A 19 -2.08 -17.52 15.24
C ASP A 19 -1.26 -16.86 16.35
N ASN A 20 -1.12 -15.53 16.36
CA ASN A 20 -0.40 -14.79 17.39
C ASN A 20 -0.92 -15.07 18.81
N THR A 21 -2.24 -15.20 18.99
CA THR A 21 -2.82 -15.52 20.31
C THR A 21 -2.40 -16.91 20.79
N ARG A 22 -2.39 -17.90 19.89
CA ARG A 22 -1.96 -19.27 20.21
C ARG A 22 -0.46 -19.29 20.51
N PHE A 23 0.33 -18.66 19.65
CA PHE A 23 1.77 -18.48 19.84
C PHE A 23 2.10 -17.91 21.22
N TYR A 24 1.43 -16.81 21.60
CA TYR A 24 1.67 -16.19 22.91
C TYR A 24 1.26 -17.10 24.07
N ARG A 25 0.13 -17.82 23.97
CA ARG A 25 -0.30 -18.76 25.01
C ARG A 25 0.74 -19.87 25.24
N GLU A 26 1.23 -20.48 24.17
CA GLU A 26 2.27 -21.53 24.26
C GLU A 26 3.57 -21.00 24.86
N PHE A 27 3.95 -19.76 24.51
CA PHE A 27 5.07 -19.07 25.12
C PHE A 27 4.83 -18.84 26.62
N GLN A 28 3.65 -18.32 26.99
CA GLN A 28 3.28 -18.03 28.37
C GLN A 28 3.29 -19.28 29.25
N ASP A 29 2.79 -20.40 28.74
CA ASP A 29 2.76 -21.68 29.47
C ASP A 29 4.18 -22.16 29.81
N LYS A 30 5.13 -22.03 28.86
CA LYS A 30 6.55 -22.35 29.09
C LYS A 30 7.17 -21.47 30.16
N VAL A 31 6.94 -20.16 30.10
CA VAL A 31 7.49 -19.20 31.07
C VAL A 31 6.90 -19.46 32.47
N ARG A 32 5.59 -19.71 32.56
CA ARG A 32 4.93 -20.02 33.84
C ARG A 32 5.46 -21.31 34.46
N ALA A 33 5.71 -22.35 33.64
CA ALA A 33 6.30 -23.59 34.12
C ALA A 33 7.69 -23.37 34.75
N GLU A 34 8.54 -22.55 34.12
CA GLU A 34 9.87 -22.22 34.65
C GLU A 34 9.79 -21.38 35.94
N ILE A 35 8.93 -20.36 35.98
CA ILE A 35 8.72 -19.54 37.18
C ILE A 35 8.22 -20.40 38.34
N ASN A 36 7.27 -21.31 38.08
CA ASN A 36 6.74 -22.22 39.10
C ASN A 36 7.81 -23.19 39.61
N ALA A 37 8.70 -23.66 38.72
CA ALA A 37 9.83 -24.50 39.11
C ALA A 37 10.80 -23.74 40.03
N ILE A 38 11.11 -22.47 39.72
CA ILE A 38 11.94 -21.61 40.58
C ILE A 38 11.25 -21.36 41.93
N ALA A 39 9.93 -21.14 41.94
CA ALA A 39 9.17 -20.88 43.15
C ALA A 39 9.13 -22.11 44.09
N GLY A 40 9.04 -23.32 43.53
CA GLY A 40 9.02 -24.59 44.26
C GLY A 40 10.40 -25.13 44.65
N ASP A 41 11.49 -24.45 44.27
CA ASP A 41 12.85 -24.85 44.62
C ASP A 41 13.13 -24.54 46.10
N ASN A 42 13.27 -25.61 46.89
CA ASN A 42 13.54 -25.55 48.33
C ASN A 42 15.00 -25.20 48.65
N ASP A 43 15.91 -25.32 47.68
CA ASP A 43 17.33 -25.00 47.85
C ASP A 43 17.61 -23.49 47.70
N LEU A 44 16.58 -22.71 47.33
CA LEU A 44 16.67 -21.26 47.17
C LEU A 44 16.12 -20.50 48.37
N SER A 45 16.88 -19.48 48.79
CA SER A 45 16.38 -18.44 49.68
C SER A 45 15.29 -17.61 48.99
N ALA A 46 14.53 -16.83 49.77
CA ALA A 46 13.53 -15.91 49.21
C ALA A 46 14.15 -14.93 48.18
N ASP A 47 15.30 -14.34 48.51
CA ASP A 47 16.03 -13.45 47.60
C ASP A 47 16.57 -14.20 46.37
N GLY A 48 17.03 -15.44 46.55
CA GLY A 48 17.47 -16.30 45.45
C GLY A 48 16.34 -16.59 44.46
N ARG A 49 15.14 -16.91 44.95
CA ARG A 49 13.94 -17.11 44.12
C ARG A 49 13.54 -15.83 43.38
N TYR A 50 13.56 -14.69 44.06
CA TYR A 50 13.26 -13.39 43.45
C TYR A 50 14.24 -13.06 42.31
N ASN A 51 15.55 -13.19 42.56
CA ASN A 51 16.59 -12.89 41.57
C ASN A 51 16.51 -13.83 40.36
N ARG A 52 16.33 -15.14 40.59
CA ARG A 52 16.18 -16.11 39.49
C ARG A 52 14.91 -15.88 38.69
N THR A 53 13.78 -15.59 39.34
CA THR A 53 12.52 -15.27 38.66
C THR A 53 12.68 -14.03 37.79
N THR A 54 13.33 -12.99 38.31
CA THR A 54 13.57 -11.75 37.57
C THR A 54 14.48 -11.98 36.35
N ALA A 55 15.55 -12.74 36.53
CA ALA A 55 16.43 -13.13 35.43
C ALA A 55 15.71 -13.95 34.35
N ALA A 56 14.88 -14.92 34.76
CA ALA A 56 14.07 -15.72 33.84
C ALA A 56 13.08 -14.84 33.05
N LYS A 57 12.35 -13.93 33.73
CA LYS A 57 11.44 -12.98 33.07
C LYS A 57 12.17 -12.10 32.06
N LYS A 58 13.35 -11.57 32.40
CA LYS A 58 14.15 -10.73 31.50
C LYS A 58 14.59 -11.50 30.25
N LYS A 59 15.15 -12.71 30.45
CA LYS A 59 15.58 -13.59 29.36
C LYS A 59 14.43 -13.91 28.40
N HIS A 60 13.32 -14.39 28.94
CA HIS A 60 12.15 -14.75 28.14
C HIS A 60 11.49 -13.53 27.50
N GLY A 61 11.50 -12.38 28.15
CA GLY A 61 11.01 -11.13 27.57
C GLY A 61 11.78 -10.70 26.33
N ALA A 62 13.12 -10.75 26.37
CA ALA A 62 13.96 -10.49 25.20
C ALA A 62 13.70 -11.51 24.07
N ASP A 63 13.62 -12.81 24.42
CA ASP A 63 13.32 -13.87 23.45
C ASP A 63 11.93 -13.72 22.82
N LEU A 64 10.94 -13.24 23.57
CA LEU A 64 9.61 -12.91 23.04
C LEU A 64 9.68 -11.76 22.05
N MET A 65 10.37 -10.66 22.39
CA MET A 65 10.51 -9.51 21.50
C MET A 65 11.13 -9.90 20.16
N LYS A 66 12.16 -10.76 20.18
CA LYS A 66 12.81 -11.27 18.95
C LYS A 66 11.85 -12.07 18.08
N GLN A 67 11.07 -12.96 18.68
CA GLN A 67 10.08 -13.77 17.95
C GLN A 67 8.93 -12.92 17.41
N VAL A 68 8.42 -11.99 18.21
CA VAL A 68 7.36 -11.06 17.80
C VAL A 68 7.82 -10.18 16.64
N TYR A 69 9.05 -9.66 16.73
CA TYR A 69 9.64 -8.88 15.65
C TYR A 69 9.70 -9.66 14.35
N THR A 70 10.23 -10.89 14.39
CA THR A 70 10.33 -11.76 13.21
C THR A 70 8.95 -12.01 12.59
N ARG A 71 7.96 -12.42 13.39
CA ARG A 71 6.57 -12.64 12.92
C ARG A 71 5.94 -11.37 12.34
N ARG A 72 6.23 -10.21 12.92
CA ARG A 72 5.74 -8.92 12.42
C ARG A 72 6.38 -8.58 11.07
N GLN A 73 7.68 -8.82 10.90
CA GLN A 73 8.35 -8.58 9.62
C GLN A 73 7.81 -9.53 8.53
N GLU A 74 7.57 -10.80 8.86
CA GLU A 74 6.91 -11.75 7.95
C GLU A 74 5.50 -11.29 7.55
N TYR A 75 4.71 -10.82 8.53
CA TYR A 75 3.39 -10.24 8.28
C TYR A 75 3.45 -9.03 7.34
N LEU A 76 4.36 -8.08 7.60
CA LEU A 76 4.53 -6.89 6.77
C LEU A 76 5.06 -7.24 5.37
N ALA A 77 5.93 -8.24 5.25
CA ALA A 77 6.42 -8.72 3.96
C ALA A 77 5.27 -9.26 3.10
N HIS A 78 4.37 -10.07 3.68
CA HIS A 78 3.19 -10.56 2.96
C HIS A 78 2.24 -9.43 2.54
N LEU A 79 2.04 -8.40 3.37
CA LEU A 79 1.24 -7.23 3.00
C LEU A 79 1.89 -6.43 1.87
N LYS A 80 3.21 -6.25 1.91
CA LYS A 80 3.98 -5.57 0.86
C LYS A 80 3.95 -6.32 -0.47
N ASP A 81 4.03 -7.65 -0.44
CA ASP A 81 3.90 -8.51 -1.62
C ASP A 81 2.48 -8.40 -2.21
N ALA A 82 1.46 -8.47 -1.36
CA ALA A 82 0.07 -8.29 -1.77
C ALA A 82 -0.16 -6.92 -2.43
N LYS A 83 0.37 -5.86 -1.81
CA LYS A 83 0.30 -4.48 -2.32
C LYS A 83 0.96 -4.35 -3.69
N THR A 84 2.16 -4.90 -3.84
CA THR A 84 2.91 -4.87 -5.10
C THR A 84 2.14 -5.57 -6.22
N HIS A 85 1.53 -6.71 -5.93
CA HIS A 85 0.72 -7.45 -6.91
C HIS A 85 -0.61 -6.76 -7.23
N ALA A 86 -1.27 -6.13 -6.26
CA ALA A 86 -2.50 -5.36 -6.47
C ALA A 86 -2.23 -4.12 -7.33
N GLU A 87 -1.16 -3.37 -7.05
CA GLU A 87 -0.72 -2.24 -7.87
C GLU A 87 -0.38 -2.71 -9.30
N ALA A 88 0.31 -3.83 -9.45
CA ALA A 88 0.62 -4.37 -10.77
C ALA A 88 -0.63 -4.73 -11.59
N GLU A 89 -1.71 -5.20 -10.95
CA GLU A 89 -2.99 -5.47 -11.62
C GLU A 89 -3.69 -4.17 -12.03
N ILE A 90 -3.71 -3.17 -11.15
CA ILE A 90 -4.33 -1.85 -11.42
C ILE A 90 -3.63 -1.14 -12.58
N TYR A 91 -2.29 -1.23 -12.63
CA TYR A 91 -1.47 -0.59 -13.65
C TYR A 91 -1.11 -1.54 -14.80
N ALA A 92 -1.75 -2.72 -14.89
CA ALA A 92 -1.58 -3.62 -16.01
C ALA A 92 -1.96 -2.89 -17.30
N LYS A 93 -1.07 -2.92 -18.30
CA LYS A 93 -1.29 -2.21 -19.58
C LYS A 93 -2.57 -2.74 -20.24
N ILE A 94 -3.57 -1.87 -20.34
CA ILE A 94 -4.78 -2.13 -21.10
C ILE A 94 -4.39 -2.38 -22.56
N LYS A 95 -4.90 -3.47 -23.14
CA LYS A 95 -4.60 -3.84 -24.52
C LYS A 95 -5.10 -2.74 -25.46
N LYS A 96 -4.20 -2.24 -26.32
CA LYS A 96 -4.55 -1.26 -27.34
C LYS A 96 -5.51 -1.92 -28.37
N PRO A 97 -6.61 -1.26 -28.74
CA PRO A 97 -7.52 -1.75 -29.78
C PRO A 97 -6.85 -1.69 -31.15
N ASP A 98 -7.52 -2.23 -32.16
CA ASP A 98 -7.06 -2.12 -33.54
C ASP A 98 -6.93 -0.65 -33.97
N ALA A 99 -6.06 -0.42 -34.96
CA ALA A 99 -5.74 0.94 -35.41
C ALA A 99 -6.98 1.72 -35.90
N THR A 100 -7.95 1.05 -36.52
CA THR A 100 -9.14 1.69 -37.08
C THR A 100 -10.06 2.17 -35.96
N THR A 101 -10.28 1.34 -34.94
CA THR A 101 -11.08 1.71 -33.77
C THR A 101 -10.46 2.88 -33.03
N LEU A 102 -9.14 2.86 -32.83
CA LEU A 102 -8.45 3.96 -32.17
C LEU A 102 -8.52 5.26 -32.98
N GLU A 103 -8.28 5.21 -34.29
CA GLU A 103 -8.33 6.39 -35.15
C GLU A 103 -9.73 7.03 -35.15
N ARG A 104 -10.79 6.21 -35.23
CA ARG A 104 -12.18 6.69 -35.11
C ARG A 104 -12.47 7.33 -33.76
N PHE A 105 -12.00 6.73 -32.68
CA PHE A 105 -12.12 7.29 -31.34
C PHE A 105 -11.38 8.63 -31.23
N GLU A 106 -10.14 8.72 -31.67
CA GLU A 106 -9.33 9.95 -31.62
C GLU A 106 -9.93 11.08 -32.48
N ALA A 107 -10.48 10.75 -33.65
CA ALA A 107 -11.20 11.71 -34.49
C ALA A 107 -12.46 12.23 -33.79
N SER A 108 -13.21 11.34 -33.14
CA SER A 108 -14.43 11.68 -32.41
C SER A 108 -14.14 12.50 -31.16
N LEU A 109 -13.09 12.14 -30.42
CA LEU A 109 -12.59 12.88 -29.26
C LEU A 109 -12.15 14.31 -29.65
N ARG A 110 -11.41 14.45 -30.76
CA ARG A 110 -11.02 15.77 -31.28
C ARG A 110 -12.25 16.62 -31.61
N LYS A 111 -13.24 16.04 -32.29
CA LYS A 111 -14.49 16.72 -32.61
C LYS A 111 -15.21 17.19 -31.33
N VAL A 112 -15.36 16.31 -30.34
CA VAL A 112 -16.00 16.65 -29.05
C VAL A 112 -15.24 17.75 -28.34
N LYS A 113 -13.91 17.68 -28.24
CA LYS A 113 -13.08 18.75 -27.65
C LYS A 113 -13.36 20.11 -28.31
N THR A 114 -13.38 20.16 -29.64
CA THR A 114 -13.69 21.40 -30.37
C THR A 114 -15.12 21.87 -30.08
N GLU A 115 -16.10 20.97 -30.06
CA GLU A 115 -17.48 21.34 -29.75
C GLU A 115 -17.67 21.84 -28.31
N LEU A 116 -16.95 21.27 -27.33
CA LEU A 116 -16.96 21.72 -25.95
C LEU A 116 -16.36 23.13 -25.81
N LEU A 117 -15.24 23.38 -26.50
CA LEU A 117 -14.58 24.69 -26.50
C LEU A 117 -15.43 25.79 -27.15
N LEU A 118 -16.18 25.44 -28.21
CA LEU A 118 -17.03 26.38 -28.94
C LEU A 118 -18.46 26.49 -28.38
N SER A 119 -18.84 25.63 -27.43
CA SER A 119 -20.16 25.71 -26.80
C SER A 119 -20.31 27.01 -26.01
N MET A 120 -21.48 27.64 -26.11
CA MET A 120 -21.85 28.78 -25.27
C MET A 120 -22.73 28.39 -24.08
N ASN A 121 -23.12 27.11 -24.01
CA ASN A 121 -24.05 26.60 -23.01
C ASN A 121 -23.45 25.38 -22.31
N ALA A 122 -23.14 25.54 -21.02
CA ALA A 122 -22.53 24.50 -20.19
C ALA A 122 -23.38 23.22 -20.11
N LYS A 123 -24.71 23.34 -20.02
CA LYS A 123 -25.61 22.18 -19.96
C LYS A 123 -25.59 21.35 -21.24
N THR A 124 -25.55 22.04 -22.39
CA THR A 124 -25.44 21.36 -23.70
C THR A 124 -24.08 20.69 -23.86
N ALA A 125 -23.01 21.37 -23.40
CA ALA A 125 -21.66 20.82 -23.41
C ALA A 125 -21.54 19.57 -22.52
N ALA A 126 -22.07 19.63 -21.29
CA ALA A 126 -22.12 18.48 -20.38
C ALA A 126 -22.87 17.30 -20.99
N SER A 127 -24.06 17.53 -21.58
CA SER A 127 -24.83 16.47 -22.24
C SER A 127 -24.06 15.80 -23.38
N LYS A 128 -23.34 16.57 -24.21
CA LYS A 128 -22.52 16.04 -25.30
C LYS A 128 -21.34 15.21 -24.79
N LEU A 129 -20.68 15.67 -23.72
CA LEU A 129 -19.59 14.92 -23.10
C LEU A 129 -20.11 13.59 -22.54
N THR A 130 -21.24 13.61 -21.82
CA THR A 130 -21.87 12.39 -21.30
C THR A 130 -22.26 11.44 -22.44
N GLU A 131 -22.90 11.93 -23.50
CA GLU A 131 -23.28 11.12 -24.66
C GLU A 131 -22.06 10.44 -25.28
N PHE A 132 -20.99 11.19 -25.52
CA PHE A 132 -19.75 10.64 -26.07
C PHE A 132 -19.14 9.56 -25.16
N ILE A 133 -19.08 9.81 -23.85
CA ILE A 133 -18.57 8.84 -22.86
C ILE A 133 -19.41 7.54 -22.87
N THR A 134 -20.73 7.65 -22.97
CA THR A 134 -21.61 6.46 -22.98
C THR A 134 -21.44 5.58 -24.21
N GLN A 135 -21.04 6.18 -25.35
CA GLN A 135 -20.78 5.49 -26.62
C GLN A 135 -19.42 4.79 -26.66
N VAL A 136 -18.49 5.13 -25.77
CA VAL A 136 -17.25 4.37 -25.64
C VAL A 136 -17.59 2.95 -25.19
N SER A 137 -16.89 1.97 -25.78
CA SER A 137 -17.04 0.54 -25.49
C SER A 137 -15.70 -0.16 -25.28
N ASP A 138 -14.58 0.51 -25.56
CA ASP A 138 -13.23 -0.05 -25.44
C ASP A 138 -12.53 0.48 -24.17
N PRO A 139 -11.95 -0.41 -23.33
CA PRO A 139 -11.27 0.00 -22.09
C PRO A 139 -10.06 0.93 -22.29
N TYR A 140 -9.32 0.81 -23.40
CA TYR A 140 -8.16 1.67 -23.67
C TYR A 140 -8.61 3.08 -24.06
N CYS A 141 -9.66 3.17 -24.87
CA CYS A 141 -10.29 4.46 -25.17
C CYS A 141 -10.85 5.11 -23.90
N ALA A 142 -11.45 4.32 -23.01
CA ALA A 142 -11.95 4.79 -21.72
C ALA A 142 -10.82 5.32 -20.81
N SER A 143 -9.66 4.67 -20.78
CA SER A 143 -8.52 5.16 -19.98
C SER A 143 -8.00 6.51 -20.49
N ILE A 144 -7.96 6.71 -21.82
CA ILE A 144 -7.62 8.02 -22.41
C ILE A 144 -8.63 9.09 -21.96
N LEU A 145 -9.93 8.77 -21.93
CA LEU A 145 -10.94 9.71 -21.44
C LEU A 145 -10.80 9.99 -19.95
N HIS A 146 -10.48 8.99 -19.15
CA HIS A 146 -10.25 9.15 -17.72
C HIS A 146 -9.09 10.12 -17.46
N GLU A 147 -7.96 9.95 -18.16
CA GLU A 147 -6.80 10.84 -18.07
C GLU A 147 -7.11 12.28 -18.53
N GLN A 148 -7.93 12.43 -19.57
CA GLN A 148 -8.25 13.74 -20.15
C GLN A 148 -9.55 14.35 -19.59
N PHE A 149 -10.19 13.71 -18.61
CA PHE A 149 -11.52 14.13 -18.14
C PHE A 149 -11.49 15.55 -17.55
N ALA A 150 -10.44 15.88 -16.81
CA ALA A 150 -10.26 17.22 -16.25
C ALA A 150 -10.20 18.30 -17.34
N ASP A 151 -9.50 18.04 -18.44
CA ASP A 151 -9.39 18.95 -19.58
C ASP A 151 -10.72 19.10 -20.34
N LEU A 152 -11.53 18.03 -20.38
CA LEU A 152 -12.86 18.03 -21.00
C LEU A 152 -13.90 18.74 -20.11
N ALA A 153 -13.82 18.55 -18.79
CA ALA A 153 -14.73 19.13 -17.81
C ALA A 153 -14.44 20.61 -17.52
N GLY A 154 -13.17 21.02 -17.58
CA GLY A 154 -12.72 22.38 -17.26
C GLY A 154 -13.48 23.49 -18.02
N PRO A 155 -13.55 23.45 -19.36
CA PRO A 155 -14.30 24.43 -20.14
C PRO A 155 -15.79 24.51 -19.78
N ILE A 156 -16.40 23.37 -19.45
CA ILE A 156 -17.82 23.29 -19.06
C ILE A 156 -18.03 24.03 -17.74
N ILE A 157 -17.22 23.72 -16.73
CA ILE A 157 -17.30 24.35 -15.40
C ILE A 157 -17.02 25.86 -15.48
N ALA A 158 -16.09 26.28 -16.33
CA ALA A 158 -15.75 27.69 -16.52
C ALA A 158 -16.90 28.51 -17.13
N GLN A 159 -17.74 27.89 -17.96
CA GLN A 159 -18.91 28.52 -18.59
C GLN A 159 -20.18 28.42 -17.74
N THR A 160 -20.18 27.60 -16.68
CA THR A 160 -21.35 27.43 -15.80
C THR A 160 -21.54 28.65 -14.90
N PRO A 161 -22.75 29.22 -14.81
CA PRO A 161 -23.07 30.28 -13.86
C PRO A 161 -22.79 29.84 -12.41
N PRO A 162 -22.34 30.74 -11.51
CA PRO A 162 -22.03 30.38 -10.12
C PRO A 162 -23.17 29.67 -9.39
N SER A 163 -24.42 30.00 -9.69
CA SER A 163 -25.62 29.39 -9.11
C SER A 163 -25.82 27.91 -9.48
N GLU A 164 -25.26 27.44 -10.59
CA GLU A 164 -25.45 26.08 -11.12
C GLU A 164 -24.17 25.22 -11.03
N ASN A 165 -23.07 25.79 -10.52
CA ASN A 165 -21.76 25.17 -10.52
C ASN A 165 -21.73 23.85 -9.73
N ALA A 166 -22.33 23.84 -8.53
CA ALA A 166 -22.40 22.65 -7.69
C ALA A 166 -23.12 21.48 -8.38
N LYS A 167 -24.25 21.78 -9.04
CA LYS A 167 -25.02 20.78 -9.78
C LYS A 167 -24.25 20.23 -10.98
N THR A 168 -23.63 21.11 -11.77
CA THR A 168 -22.82 20.70 -12.94
C THR A 168 -21.63 19.83 -12.52
N ARG A 169 -20.93 20.19 -11.43
CA ARG A 169 -19.84 19.37 -10.89
C ARG A 169 -20.33 17.98 -10.46
N HIS A 170 -21.50 17.90 -9.84
CA HIS A 170 -22.08 16.62 -9.45
C HIS A 170 -22.43 15.74 -10.66
N GLU A 171 -23.06 16.30 -11.70
CA GLU A 171 -23.37 15.57 -12.95
C GLU A 171 -22.11 15.08 -13.67
N LEU A 172 -21.05 15.90 -13.70
CA LEU A 172 -19.75 15.51 -14.26
C LEU A 172 -19.07 14.42 -13.41
N ALA A 173 -19.15 14.51 -12.08
CA ALA A 173 -18.63 13.47 -11.19
C ALA A 173 -19.33 12.12 -11.42
N GLN A 174 -20.67 12.12 -11.54
CA GLN A 174 -21.43 10.91 -11.88
C GLN A 174 -21.03 10.33 -13.25
N THR A 175 -20.78 11.19 -14.24
CA THR A 175 -20.33 10.75 -15.57
C THR A 175 -18.94 10.11 -15.50
N PHE A 176 -18.03 10.69 -14.71
CA PHE A 176 -16.68 10.15 -14.48
C PHE A 176 -16.70 8.82 -13.72
N GLU A 177 -17.52 8.72 -12.68
CA GLU A 177 -17.74 7.46 -11.95
C GLU A 177 -18.30 6.38 -12.87
N GLY A 178 -19.30 6.72 -13.70
CA GLY A 178 -19.87 5.79 -14.68
C GLY A 178 -18.86 5.29 -15.72
N LEU A 179 -17.98 6.18 -16.21
CA LEU A 179 -16.86 5.79 -17.07
C LEU A 179 -15.93 4.79 -16.37
N THR A 180 -15.60 5.05 -15.11
CA THR A 180 -14.70 4.20 -14.33
C THR A 180 -15.32 2.82 -14.09
N MET A 181 -16.57 2.77 -13.61
CA MET A 181 -17.26 1.52 -13.30
C MET A 181 -17.51 0.62 -14.51
N LYS A 182 -17.70 1.20 -15.71
CA LYS A 182 -18.02 0.45 -16.94
C LYS A 182 -16.81 -0.29 -17.52
N PHE A 183 -15.59 0.25 -17.33
CA PHE A 183 -14.39 -0.26 -17.99
C PHE A 183 -13.34 -0.83 -17.04
N GLU A 184 -13.52 -0.63 -15.73
CA GLU A 184 -12.73 -1.30 -14.73
C GLU A 184 -13.11 -2.79 -14.68
N SER A 185 -12.14 -3.68 -14.87
CA SER A 185 -12.37 -5.11 -14.69
C SER A 185 -12.70 -5.40 -13.23
N GLU A 186 -13.44 -6.50 -13.00
CA GLU A 186 -13.70 -6.99 -11.63
C GLU A 186 -12.40 -7.20 -10.86
N ASP A 187 -11.34 -7.65 -11.53
CA ASP A 187 -10.00 -7.84 -10.96
C ASP A 187 -9.35 -6.52 -10.53
N VAL A 188 -9.45 -5.44 -11.30
CA VAL A 188 -8.88 -4.13 -10.96
C VAL A 188 -9.63 -3.51 -9.79
N ARG A 189 -10.97 -3.63 -9.77
CA ARG A 189 -11.79 -3.18 -8.64
C ARG A 189 -11.42 -3.92 -7.37
N ALA A 190 -11.36 -5.25 -7.45
CA ALA A 190 -10.99 -6.08 -6.32
C ALA A 190 -9.55 -5.79 -5.85
N ALA A 191 -8.62 -5.45 -6.75
CA ALA A 191 -7.28 -5.01 -6.40
C ALA A 191 -7.27 -3.66 -5.65
N ARG A 192 -8.12 -2.69 -6.03
CA ARG A 192 -8.26 -1.42 -5.30
C ARG A 192 -8.85 -1.60 -3.90
N ASP A 193 -9.93 -2.38 -3.79
CA ASP A 193 -10.54 -2.72 -2.50
C ASP A 193 -9.52 -3.42 -1.58
N THR A 194 -8.69 -4.27 -2.19
CA THR A 194 -7.61 -4.95 -1.51
C THR A 194 -6.53 -3.98 -0.99
N LEU A 195 -6.14 -2.97 -1.78
CA LEU A 195 -5.21 -1.94 -1.31
C LEU A 195 -5.73 -1.19 -0.08
N GLY A 196 -7.02 -0.82 -0.08
CA GLY A 196 -7.65 -0.21 1.08
C GLY A 196 -7.59 -1.13 2.31
N SER A 197 -7.90 -2.41 2.13
CA SER A 197 -7.82 -3.42 3.20
C SER A 197 -6.40 -3.59 3.75
N ILE A 198 -5.38 -3.60 2.89
CA ILE A 198 -3.97 -3.70 3.29
C ILE A 198 -3.57 -2.50 4.15
N GLU A 199 -3.95 -1.27 3.77
CA GLU A 199 -3.63 -0.08 4.56
C GLU A 199 -4.27 -0.10 5.96
N GLU A 200 -5.48 -0.62 6.08
CA GLU A 200 -6.13 -0.84 7.38
C GLU A 200 -5.40 -1.90 8.20
N MET A 201 -4.99 -3.00 7.55
CA MET A 201 -4.23 -4.08 8.18
C MET A 201 -2.86 -3.62 8.70
N GLU A 202 -2.14 -2.76 7.97
CA GLU A 202 -0.86 -2.18 8.39
C GLU A 202 -1.00 -1.29 9.63
N LYS A 203 -2.10 -0.54 9.73
CA LYS A 203 -2.40 0.36 10.87
C LYS A 203 -2.95 -0.40 12.08
N SER A 204 -3.46 -1.61 11.88
CA SER A 204 -4.09 -2.39 12.94
C SER A 204 -3.06 -2.96 13.94
N LYS A 205 -3.47 -3.13 15.20
CA LYS A 205 -2.64 -3.81 16.21
C LYS A 205 -2.38 -5.27 15.80
N PHE A 206 -1.13 -5.72 15.94
CA PHE A 206 -0.70 -7.08 15.61
C PHE A 206 -1.10 -8.09 16.71
N PHE A 207 -1.08 -7.65 17.97
CA PHE A 207 -1.58 -8.36 19.14
C PHE A 207 -2.79 -7.63 19.74
N MET A 208 -3.77 -8.40 20.20
CA MET A 208 -4.91 -7.88 20.95
C MET A 208 -4.50 -7.38 22.34
N ASP A 209 -5.29 -6.49 22.92
CA ASP A 209 -5.00 -5.88 24.22
C ASP A 209 -4.94 -6.94 25.35
N LEU A 210 -5.79 -7.98 25.28
CA LEU A 210 -5.76 -9.10 26.21
C LEU A 210 -4.40 -9.83 26.24
N VAL A 211 -3.73 -9.95 25.09
CA VAL A 211 -2.38 -10.55 25.04
C VAL A 211 -1.35 -9.63 25.70
N SER A 212 -1.51 -8.32 25.52
CA SER A 212 -0.65 -7.32 26.16
C SER A 212 -0.80 -7.34 27.68
N GLU A 213 -2.02 -7.46 28.19
CA GLU A 213 -2.30 -7.63 29.62
C GLU A 213 -1.68 -8.91 30.18
N ALA A 214 -1.87 -10.04 29.48
CA ALA A 214 -1.28 -11.32 29.89
C ALA A 214 0.26 -11.28 29.91
N ALA A 215 0.88 -10.50 29.01
CA ALA A 215 2.33 -10.26 29.00
C ALA A 215 2.78 -9.38 30.15
N ALA A 216 2.01 -8.36 30.50
CA ALA A 216 2.29 -7.51 31.65
C ALA A 216 2.31 -8.34 32.95
N ASP A 217 1.39 -9.28 33.11
CA ASP A 217 1.33 -10.16 34.29
C ASP A 217 2.52 -11.13 34.35
N THR A 218 2.89 -11.70 33.20
CA THR A 218 3.89 -12.77 33.13
C THR A 218 5.31 -12.21 33.16
N LEU A 219 5.61 -11.28 32.27
CA LEU A 219 6.95 -10.74 32.01
C LEU A 219 7.18 -9.36 32.60
N GLY A 220 6.11 -8.60 32.87
CA GLY A 220 6.18 -7.22 33.34
C GLY A 220 5.78 -6.20 32.27
N ARG A 221 5.54 -4.96 32.71
CA ARG A 221 5.04 -3.87 31.84
C ARG A 221 6.03 -3.43 30.76
N GLU A 222 7.33 -3.62 31.01
CA GLU A 222 8.38 -3.28 30.06
C GLU A 222 8.13 -3.97 28.71
N TYR A 223 8.00 -5.30 28.71
CA TYR A 223 7.79 -6.07 27.48
C TYR A 223 6.38 -5.92 26.89
N SER A 224 5.34 -5.80 27.73
CA SER A 224 3.96 -5.67 27.23
C SER A 224 3.75 -4.42 26.37
N ASN A 225 4.40 -3.31 26.76
CA ASN A 225 4.27 -2.03 26.06
C ASN A 225 4.84 -2.06 24.64
N TYR A 226 5.79 -2.97 24.37
CA TYR A 226 6.46 -3.08 23.08
C TYR A 226 5.94 -4.20 22.17
N LEU A 227 4.99 -5.04 22.61
CA LEU A 227 4.46 -6.14 21.78
C LEU A 227 3.91 -5.69 20.42
N ASN A 228 3.25 -4.52 20.38
CA ASN A 228 2.72 -3.92 19.17
C ASN A 228 3.67 -2.87 18.56
N ALA A 229 4.87 -2.70 19.10
CA ALA A 229 5.84 -1.68 18.72
C ALA A 229 7.29 -2.19 18.90
N THR A 230 7.58 -3.39 18.40
CA THR A 230 8.88 -4.04 18.56
C THR A 230 10.04 -3.24 17.99
N ASP A 231 9.82 -2.45 16.93
CA ASP A 231 10.85 -1.55 16.40
C ASP A 231 11.31 -0.53 17.46
N ALA A 232 10.40 -0.05 18.31
CA ALA A 232 10.74 0.87 19.40
C ALA A 232 11.51 0.18 20.53
N TYR A 233 11.31 -1.13 20.75
CA TYR A 233 12.14 -1.92 21.67
C TYR A 233 13.55 -2.06 21.12
N PHE A 234 13.71 -2.51 19.87
CA PHE A 234 15.02 -2.71 19.27
C PHE A 234 15.77 -1.42 18.94
N ALA A 235 15.09 -0.27 18.91
CA ALA A 235 15.76 1.03 18.89
C ALA A 235 16.50 1.34 20.21
N LEU A 236 16.06 0.75 21.33
CA LEU A 236 16.69 0.89 22.66
C LEU A 236 17.63 -0.28 22.99
N HIS A 237 17.44 -1.42 22.33
CA HIS A 237 18.17 -2.69 22.53
C HIS A 237 18.72 -3.20 21.19
N GLU A 238 19.49 -2.36 20.50
CA GLU A 238 19.97 -2.64 19.13
C GLU A 238 20.83 -3.91 19.05
N ASP A 239 21.60 -4.19 20.11
CA ASP A 239 22.43 -5.38 20.27
C ASP A 239 21.61 -6.70 20.34
N GLU A 240 20.32 -6.60 20.67
CA GLU A 240 19.42 -7.75 20.76
C GLU A 240 18.61 -7.97 19.46
N ARG A 241 18.75 -7.11 18.45
CA ARG A 241 17.93 -7.18 17.24
C ARG A 241 18.18 -8.48 16.46
N PRO A 242 17.11 -9.23 16.10
CA PRO A 242 17.26 -10.37 15.21
C PRO A 242 17.82 -9.93 13.85
N ILE A 243 18.79 -10.67 13.33
CA ILE A 243 19.20 -10.54 11.94
C ILE A 243 18.04 -11.06 11.08
N THR A 244 17.24 -10.15 10.55
CA THR A 244 16.16 -10.50 9.62
C THR A 244 16.72 -10.75 8.23
N ILE A 245 16.12 -11.71 7.53
CA ILE A 245 16.54 -12.22 6.20
C ILE A 245 16.66 -11.11 5.14
N GLU A 246 16.10 -9.91 5.34
CA GLU A 246 16.29 -8.76 4.44
C GLU A 246 17.73 -8.19 4.41
N GLU A 247 18.61 -8.51 5.37
CA GLU A 247 20.03 -8.08 5.33
C GLU A 247 20.95 -9.03 4.54
N GLU A 248 20.49 -10.23 4.18
CA GLU A 248 21.06 -10.93 3.04
C GLU A 248 20.45 -10.33 1.78
N LYS A 249 21.16 -9.34 1.20
CA LYS A 249 20.97 -8.98 -0.22
C LYS A 249 20.75 -10.28 -0.99
N PRO A 250 19.65 -10.45 -1.74
CA PRO A 250 19.45 -11.69 -2.46
C PRO A 250 20.65 -11.87 -3.38
N LYS A 251 21.43 -12.92 -3.14
CA LYS A 251 22.19 -13.54 -4.23
C LYS A 251 21.13 -13.79 -5.29
N THR A 252 21.32 -13.18 -6.45
CA THR A 252 20.54 -13.36 -7.66
C THR A 252 20.48 -14.84 -7.99
N THR A 253 19.55 -15.56 -7.37
CA THR A 253 18.99 -16.77 -7.93
C THR A 253 18.30 -16.31 -9.19
N GLN A 254 18.86 -16.70 -10.33
CA GLN A 254 18.23 -16.53 -11.63
C GLN A 254 16.83 -17.13 -11.52
N VAL A 255 15.84 -16.27 -11.36
CA VAL A 255 14.45 -16.60 -11.63
C VAL A 255 14.39 -16.70 -13.14
N ASP A 256 14.02 -17.88 -13.62
CA ASP A 256 13.81 -18.15 -15.03
C ASP A 256 12.95 -17.04 -15.64
N ASP A 257 13.45 -16.53 -16.76
CA ASP A 257 12.99 -15.33 -17.46
C ASP A 257 11.55 -15.51 -17.98
N ASP A 258 10.57 -15.20 -17.15
CA ASP A 258 9.17 -15.09 -17.53
C ASP A 258 8.77 -13.62 -17.74
N GLY A 259 9.60 -12.79 -18.40
CA GLY A 259 9.22 -11.51 -19.04
C GLY A 259 8.71 -10.35 -18.14
N TYR A 260 8.15 -10.64 -16.98
CA TYR A 260 7.57 -9.69 -16.03
C TYR A 260 8.65 -8.91 -15.27
N GLY A 261 9.81 -9.54 -15.01
CA GLY A 261 10.95 -8.88 -14.38
C GLY A 261 11.63 -7.80 -15.26
N ALA A 262 11.49 -7.89 -16.59
CA ALA A 262 12.04 -6.89 -17.52
C ALA A 262 11.17 -5.63 -17.53
N ALA A 263 9.84 -5.78 -17.55
CA ALA A 263 8.90 -4.66 -17.54
C ALA A 263 8.97 -3.84 -16.23
N TYR A 264 9.11 -4.51 -15.08
CA TYR A 264 9.25 -3.83 -13.78
C TYR A 264 10.60 -3.10 -13.64
N ARG A 265 11.69 -3.68 -14.15
CA ARG A 265 13.00 -3.01 -14.22
C ARG A 265 12.96 -1.78 -15.12
N ALA A 266 12.35 -1.90 -16.30
CA ALA A 266 12.19 -0.78 -17.24
C ALA A 266 11.33 0.36 -16.65
N LEU A 267 10.28 0.04 -15.89
CA LEU A 267 9.45 1.05 -15.23
C LEU A 267 10.22 1.79 -14.11
N LYS A 268 10.97 1.06 -13.27
CA LYS A 268 11.82 1.67 -12.23
C LYS A 268 12.92 2.53 -12.83
N GLU A 269 13.51 2.09 -13.92
CA GLU A 269 14.58 2.81 -14.62
C GLU A 269 14.04 4.09 -15.28
N SER A 270 12.89 4.01 -15.96
CA SER A 270 12.18 5.16 -16.51
C SER A 270 11.79 6.19 -15.42
N GLN A 271 11.33 5.74 -14.25
CA GLN A 271 11.03 6.63 -13.13
C GLN A 271 12.28 7.29 -12.53
N ARG A 272 13.42 6.57 -12.51
CA ARG A 272 14.70 7.13 -12.08
C ARG A 272 15.20 8.19 -13.07
N GLU A 273 15.16 7.90 -14.36
CA GLU A 273 15.54 8.85 -15.42
C GLU A 273 14.66 10.11 -15.41
N SER A 274 13.36 9.95 -15.19
CA SER A 274 12.43 11.09 -15.04
C SER A 274 12.77 11.97 -13.83
N LYS A 275 13.12 11.36 -12.69
CA LYS A 275 13.56 12.09 -11.49
C LYS A 275 14.88 12.82 -11.71
N GLU A 276 15.86 12.17 -12.35
CA GLU A 276 17.14 12.78 -12.68
C GLU A 276 17.00 13.92 -13.69
N ALA A 277 16.12 13.78 -14.69
CA ALA A 277 15.80 14.84 -15.64
C ALA A 277 15.16 16.06 -14.96
N ASN A 278 14.21 15.83 -14.05
CA ASN A 278 13.60 16.90 -13.26
C ASN A 278 14.60 17.59 -12.33
N ALA A 279 15.51 16.85 -11.69
CA ALA A 279 16.56 17.42 -10.87
C ALA A 279 17.48 18.35 -11.68
N LYS A 280 17.89 17.91 -12.89
CA LYS A 280 18.70 18.74 -13.80
C LYS A 280 17.98 20.00 -14.28
N LEU A 281 16.67 19.91 -14.54
CA LEU A 281 15.86 21.08 -14.91
C LEU A 281 15.79 22.10 -13.77
N ILE A 282 15.65 21.64 -12.53
CA ILE A 282 15.65 22.51 -11.34
C ILE A 282 17.01 23.18 -11.15
N GLU A 283 18.12 22.45 -11.30
CA GLU A 283 19.47 23.01 -11.25
C GLU A 283 19.71 24.06 -12.34
N THR A 284 19.26 23.78 -13.56
CA THR A 284 19.38 24.70 -14.70
C THR A 284 18.57 25.98 -14.46
N TYR A 285 17.34 25.85 -13.96
CA TYR A 285 16.47 26.98 -13.64
C TYR A 285 17.07 27.87 -12.54
N ASN A 286 17.61 27.26 -11.48
CA ASN A 286 18.26 27.98 -10.39
C ASN A 286 19.57 28.68 -10.85
N SER A 287 20.33 28.07 -11.75
CA SER A 287 21.52 28.69 -12.36
C SER A 287 21.17 29.92 -13.21
N ILE A 288 20.06 29.89 -13.94
CA ILE A 288 19.60 31.02 -14.77
C ILE A 288 19.08 32.17 -13.89
N LEU A 289 18.40 31.86 -12.78
CA LEU A 289 17.93 32.87 -11.83
C LEU A 289 19.07 33.49 -11.00
N GLY A 290 20.07 32.70 -10.62
CA GLY A 290 21.25 33.19 -9.90
C GLY A 290 22.15 34.13 -10.72
N GLN A 291 22.07 34.08 -12.05
CA GLN A 291 22.76 35.04 -12.94
C GLN A 291 22.02 36.36 -13.13
N LYS A 292 20.72 36.45 -12.80
CA LYS A 292 19.91 37.67 -12.98
C LYS A 292 19.90 38.62 -11.78
N THR A 293 20.53 38.26 -10.67
CA THR A 293 20.62 39.09 -9.46
C THR A 293 21.99 39.75 -9.25
N GLY A 294 22.82 39.76 -10.30
CA GLY A 294 24.21 40.24 -10.27
C GLY A 294 24.53 41.39 -11.24
N GLU A 295 23.51 42.10 -11.74
CA GLU A 295 23.64 43.40 -12.43
C GLU A 295 22.74 44.43 -11.73
#